data_AF-A0A660Z680-F1
#
_entry.id   AF-A0A660Z680-F1
#
_cell.length_a   1.000
_cell.length_b   1.000
_cell.length_c   1.000
_cell.angle_alpha   90.00
_cell.angle_beta   90.00
_cell.angle_gamma   90.00
#
_symmetry.space_group_name_H-M   'P 1'
#
loop_
_entity.id
_entity.type
_entity.pdbx_description
1 polymer ?
#
loop_
_entity_poly.entity_id
_entity_poly.type
_entity_poly.pdbx_seq_one_letter_code
_entity_poly.pdbx_strand_id
1 'polypeptide(L)'
;MRTFSFFASSYAPVSFLGSGRATCTTRPQMRGYPPFSGFLLMAAVLLLEALLFQHGGILALGVNLLNMGFVGAFGGYFLYRAGGSTPLSAGLAALLTVEISSVLCALELSISGVVSLGTTLPAMALAHLISGTIEGIVTFSLLSFLIRGAPEILKGEKI
;
A
#
# COMPACT_ATOMS: atom_id res chain seq x y z
N MET A 1 -21.14 2.84 4.11
CA MET A 1 -20.24 3.01 5.28
C MET A 1 -19.00 2.13 5.25
N ARG A 2 -18.92 1.05 4.45
CA ARG A 2 -17.73 0.17 4.35
C ARG A 2 -16.58 0.72 3.49
N THR A 3 -16.84 1.71 2.64
CA THR A 3 -15.86 2.38 1.78
C THR A 3 -15.00 3.42 2.50
N PHE A 4 -15.44 3.91 3.67
CA PHE A 4 -14.77 5.02 4.37
C PHE A 4 -13.54 4.56 5.17
N SER A 5 -13.52 3.32 5.68
CA SER A 5 -12.34 2.76 6.38
C SER A 5 -11.21 2.40 5.41
N PHE A 6 -11.53 1.84 4.23
CA PHE A 6 -10.54 1.61 3.17
C PHE A 6 -9.92 2.93 2.68
N PHE A 7 -10.75 3.98 2.59
CA PHE A 7 -10.31 5.33 2.23
C PHE A 7 -9.39 5.94 3.31
N ALA A 8 -9.60 5.63 4.59
CA ALA A 8 -8.71 6.04 5.68
C ALA A 8 -7.33 5.34 5.63
N SER A 9 -7.29 4.06 5.24
CA SER A 9 -6.04 3.30 5.05
C SER A 9 -5.27 3.72 3.78
N SER A 10 -5.98 4.11 2.71
CA SER A 10 -5.43 4.74 1.50
C SER A 10 -4.63 6.04 1.77
N TYR A 11 -4.82 6.70 2.92
CA TYR A 11 -4.01 7.87 3.28
C TYR A 11 -2.65 7.53 3.91
N ALA A 12 -2.35 6.25 4.11
CA ALA A 12 -0.99 5.79 4.40
C ALA A 12 -0.39 5.27 3.09
N PRO A 13 0.09 6.16 2.19
CA PRO A 13 0.49 5.78 0.84
C PRO A 13 1.53 4.66 0.90
N VAL A 14 1.11 3.45 0.52
CA VAL A 14 1.88 2.21 0.72
C VAL A 14 3.19 2.27 -0.05
N SER A 15 3.14 2.87 -1.24
CA SER A 15 4.29 3.15 -2.12
C SER A 15 5.21 4.25 -1.57
N PHE A 16 4.66 5.23 -0.86
CA PHE A 16 5.42 6.33 -0.27
C PHE A 16 6.20 5.87 0.97
N LEU A 17 5.63 4.93 1.72
CA LEU A 17 6.25 4.34 2.89
C LEU A 17 7.30 3.28 2.52
N GLY A 18 7.04 2.47 1.48
CA GLY A 18 7.99 1.48 0.97
C GLY A 18 9.16 2.08 0.18
N SER A 19 8.96 3.24 -0.47
CA SER A 19 9.96 3.92 -1.33
C SER A 19 11.26 4.33 -0.61
N GLY A 20 11.25 4.44 0.73
CA GLY A 20 12.43 4.80 1.53
C GLY A 20 12.95 6.23 1.31
N ARG A 21 12.56 6.92 0.23
CA ARG A 21 13.03 8.27 -0.08
C ARG A 21 12.32 9.37 0.70
N ALA A 22 11.09 9.15 1.16
CA ALA A 22 10.27 10.23 1.70
C ALA A 22 10.18 10.29 3.24
N THR A 23 10.67 9.29 3.97
CA THR A 23 10.56 9.29 5.45
C THR A 23 11.80 8.81 6.23
N CYS A 24 12.80 8.15 5.63
CA CYS A 24 13.84 7.49 6.46
C CYS A 24 15.29 7.43 5.95
N THR A 25 15.66 7.96 4.78
CA THR A 25 17.08 7.91 4.33
C THR A 25 18.03 8.87 5.04
N THR A 26 17.55 9.75 5.92
CA THR A 26 18.36 10.82 6.54
C THR A 26 18.88 10.48 7.94
N ARG A 27 18.49 9.34 8.53
CA ARG A 27 19.19 8.77 9.69
C ARG A 27 20.16 7.67 9.24
N PRO A 28 21.47 7.77 9.56
CA PRO A 28 22.43 6.67 9.38
C PRO A 28 22.01 5.35 10.07
N GLN A 29 21.03 5.42 10.98
CA GLN A 29 20.57 4.32 11.82
C GLN A 29 19.44 3.47 11.18
N MET A 30 18.72 3.96 10.17
CA MET A 30 17.58 3.23 9.55
C MET A 30 17.73 3.00 8.03
N ARG A 31 18.97 2.97 7.54
CA ARG A 31 19.31 2.64 6.15
C ARG A 31 19.03 1.17 5.76
N GLY A 32 18.61 0.32 6.70
CA GLY A 32 18.48 -1.13 6.49
C GLY A 32 17.10 -1.69 6.10
N TYR A 33 16.02 -0.91 6.16
CA TYR A 33 14.66 -1.49 6.25
C TYR A 33 13.53 -0.80 5.44
N PRO A 34 13.73 -0.36 4.19
CA PRO A 34 12.71 0.41 3.44
C PRO A 34 11.31 -0.26 3.37
N PRO A 35 11.14 -1.54 2.99
CA PRO A 35 9.82 -2.17 2.98
C PRO A 35 9.36 -2.63 4.37
N PHE A 36 10.29 -2.95 5.28
CA PHE A 36 9.95 -3.47 6.61
C PHE A 36 9.31 -2.41 7.51
N SER A 37 9.73 -1.15 7.41
CA SER A 37 9.06 -0.05 8.13
C SER A 37 7.63 0.13 7.65
N GLY A 38 7.39 0.03 6.33
CA GLY A 38 6.04 0.09 5.77
C GLY A 38 5.17 -1.09 6.18
N PHE A 39 5.74 -2.30 6.18
CA PHE A 39 5.07 -3.52 6.63
C PHE A 39 4.63 -3.45 8.09
N LEU A 40 5.51 -2.97 8.99
CA LEU A 40 5.19 -2.83 10.42
C LEU A 40 4.10 -1.79 10.67
N LEU A 41 4.11 -0.66 9.93
CA LEU A 41 3.03 0.31 10.05
C LEU A 41 1.71 -0.31 9.59
N MET A 42 1.70 -1.00 8.45
CA MET A 42 0.48 -1.67 7.97
C MET A 42 -0.02 -2.76 8.92
N ALA A 43 0.89 -3.50 9.58
CA ALA A 43 0.49 -4.43 10.63
C ALA A 43 -0.24 -3.73 11.78
N ALA A 44 0.23 -2.56 12.21
CA ALA A 44 -0.43 -1.78 13.25
C ALA A 44 -1.77 -1.22 12.78
N VAL A 45 -1.87 -0.70 11.55
CA VAL A 45 -3.14 -0.19 10.99
C VAL A 45 -4.17 -1.31 10.90
N LEU A 46 -3.82 -2.46 10.31
CA LEU A 46 -4.73 -3.60 10.17
C LEU A 46 -5.17 -4.16 11.53
N LEU A 47 -4.30 -4.14 12.54
CA LEU A 47 -4.65 -4.53 13.90
C LEU A 47 -5.70 -3.59 14.49
N LEU A 48 -5.54 -2.28 14.32
CA LEU A 48 -6.52 -1.29 14.76
C LEU A 48 -7.84 -1.41 13.97
N GLU A 49 -7.78 -1.73 12.68
CA GLU A 49 -8.97 -1.98 11.86
C GLU A 49 -9.77 -3.19 12.35
N ALA A 50 -9.07 -4.27 12.70
CA ALA A 50 -9.70 -5.46 13.24
C ALA A 50 -10.32 -5.23 14.63
N LEU A 51 -9.69 -4.41 15.48
CA LEU A 51 -10.13 -4.18 16.86
C LEU A 51 -11.20 -3.08 17.00
N LEU A 52 -11.01 -1.93 16.35
CA LEU A 52 -11.86 -0.75 16.52
C LEU A 52 -13.03 -0.72 15.55
N PHE A 53 -12.78 -1.15 14.31
CA PHE A 53 -13.77 -1.08 13.23
C PHE A 53 -14.41 -2.45 12.93
N GLN A 54 -13.97 -3.51 13.63
CA GLN A 54 -14.36 -4.89 13.41
C GLN A 54 -14.31 -5.28 11.91
N HIS A 55 -13.38 -4.67 11.19
CA HIS A 55 -13.20 -4.86 9.76
C HIS A 55 -12.13 -5.93 9.53
N GLY A 56 -12.43 -6.95 8.73
CA GLY A 56 -11.54 -8.10 8.51
C GLY A 56 -11.52 -9.12 9.66
N GLY A 57 -11.67 -8.69 10.92
CA GLY A 57 -11.67 -9.57 12.08
C GLY A 57 -10.29 -10.17 12.39
N ILE A 58 -10.08 -10.59 13.64
CA ILE A 58 -8.76 -11.04 14.12
C ILE A 58 -8.29 -12.32 13.40
N LEU A 59 -9.22 -13.20 13.03
CA LEU A 59 -8.89 -14.45 12.33
C LEU A 59 -8.45 -14.22 10.89
N ALA A 60 -8.97 -13.19 10.21
CA ALA A 60 -8.54 -12.85 8.85
C ALA A 60 -7.35 -11.87 8.84
N LEU A 61 -6.91 -11.38 10.00
CA LEU A 61 -5.79 -10.44 10.13
C LEU A 61 -4.52 -10.97 9.43
N GLY A 62 -4.23 -12.26 9.57
CA GLY A 62 -3.04 -12.87 8.94
C GLY A 62 -3.08 -12.77 7.41
N VAL A 63 -4.21 -13.15 6.81
CA VAL A 63 -4.42 -13.12 5.36
C VAL A 63 -4.43 -11.66 4.85
N ASN A 64 -5.08 -10.75 5.57
CA ASN A 64 -5.08 -9.33 5.25
C ASN A 64 -3.68 -8.70 5.34
N LEU A 65 -2.87 -9.14 6.31
CA LEU A 65 -1.49 -8.66 6.47
C LEU A 65 -0.59 -9.16 5.32
N LEU A 66 -0.84 -10.36 4.79
CA LEU A 66 -0.13 -10.86 3.61
C LEU A 66 -0.48 -10.04 2.36
N ASN A 67 -1.77 -9.80 2.12
CA ASN A 67 -2.23 -9.04 0.96
C ASN A 67 -1.84 -7.56 1.02
N MET A 68 -2.29 -6.84 2.04
CA MET A 68 -2.13 -5.37 2.06
C MET A 68 -0.81 -4.94 2.71
N GLY A 69 -0.30 -5.71 3.68
CA GLY A 69 0.97 -5.40 4.33
C GLY A 69 2.16 -5.87 3.50
N PHE A 70 2.25 -7.18 3.24
CA PHE A 70 3.43 -7.76 2.59
C PHE A 70 3.46 -7.44 1.09
N VAL A 71 2.41 -7.79 0.34
CA VAL A 71 2.37 -7.50 -1.11
C VAL A 71 2.33 -5.99 -1.35
N GLY A 72 1.62 -5.23 -0.52
CA GLY A 72 1.65 -3.77 -0.48
C GLY A 72 3.06 -3.18 -0.38
N ALA A 73 3.77 -3.48 0.72
CA ALA A 73 5.06 -2.86 1.01
C ALA A 73 6.20 -3.38 0.12
N PHE A 74 6.27 -4.70 -0.10
CA PHE A 74 7.33 -5.30 -0.91
C PHE A 74 7.04 -5.18 -2.40
N GLY A 75 5.83 -5.51 -2.84
CA GLY A 75 5.42 -5.42 -4.25
C GLY A 75 5.51 -3.99 -4.78
N GLY A 76 4.99 -3.02 -4.01
CA GLY A 76 5.10 -1.60 -4.35
C GLY A 76 6.55 -1.11 -4.44
N TYR A 77 7.42 -1.54 -3.53
CA TYR A 77 8.85 -1.19 -3.56
C TYR A 77 9.57 -1.75 -4.80
N PHE A 78 9.34 -3.03 -5.13
CA PHE A 78 9.95 -3.65 -6.30
C PHE A 78 9.45 -3.02 -7.60
N LEU A 79 8.15 -2.77 -7.73
CA LEU A 79 7.56 -2.12 -8.90
C LEU A 79 8.05 -0.67 -9.06
N TYR A 80 8.16 0.08 -7.96
CA TYR A 80 8.69 1.43 -7.97
C TYR A 80 10.15 1.47 -8.47
N ARG A 81 10.98 0.53 -8.01
CA ARG A 81 12.38 0.40 -8.46
C ARG A 81 12.48 -0.02 -9.91
N ALA A 82 11.67 -0.99 -10.34
CA ALA A 82 11.63 -1.45 -11.72
C ALA A 82 11.23 -0.33 -12.70
N GLY A 83 10.32 0.56 -12.29
CA GLY A 83 9.87 1.70 -13.10
C GLY A 83 10.79 2.93 -13.08
N GLY A 84 12.02 2.83 -12.58
CA GLY A 84 13.01 3.92 -12.68
C GLY A 84 12.91 5.00 -11.60
N SER A 85 12.20 4.73 -10.49
CA SER A 85 12.15 5.61 -9.30
C SER A 85 11.60 7.04 -9.54
N THR A 86 10.70 7.21 -10.51
CA THR A 86 10.06 8.49 -10.84
C THR A 86 8.71 8.66 -10.10
N PRO A 87 8.15 9.88 -10.03
CA PRO A 87 6.80 10.08 -9.50
C PRO A 87 5.75 9.26 -10.25
N LEU A 88 5.90 9.16 -11.58
CA LEU A 88 5.02 8.36 -12.42
C LEU A 88 5.14 6.87 -12.08
N SER A 89 6.37 6.36 -11.88
CA SER A 89 6.55 4.97 -11.49
C SER A 89 6.02 4.66 -10.10
N ALA A 90 6.02 5.62 -9.18
CA ALA A 90 5.39 5.47 -7.86
C ALA A 90 3.86 5.36 -7.96
N GLY A 91 3.22 6.20 -8.80
CA GLY A 91 1.78 6.13 -9.05
C GLY A 91 1.36 4.82 -9.73
N LEU A 92 2.11 4.38 -10.75
CA LEU A 92 1.85 3.10 -11.42
C LEU A 92 2.12 1.90 -10.51
N ALA A 93 3.18 1.95 -9.70
CA ALA A 93 3.45 0.91 -8.71
C ALA A 93 2.32 0.78 -7.68
N ALA A 94 1.75 1.90 -7.23
CA ALA A 94 0.62 1.89 -6.31
C ALA A 94 -0.60 1.19 -6.92
N LEU A 95 -0.99 1.59 -8.14
CA LEU A 95 -2.12 0.99 -8.85
C LEU A 95 -1.93 -0.52 -9.04
N LEU A 96 -0.78 -0.93 -9.57
CA LEU A 96 -0.50 -2.34 -9.84
C LEU A 96 -0.44 -3.18 -8.56
N THR A 97 0.08 -2.63 -7.47
CA THR A 97 0.15 -3.35 -6.20
C THR A 97 -1.23 -3.57 -5.59
N VAL A 98 -2.12 -2.58 -5.68
CA VAL A 98 -3.51 -2.71 -5.23
C VAL A 98 -4.23 -3.80 -6.04
N GLU A 99 -4.04 -3.83 -7.36
CA GLU A 99 -4.64 -4.87 -8.22
C GLU A 99 -4.09 -6.27 -7.93
N ILE A 100 -2.78 -6.41 -7.75
CA ILE A 100 -2.19 -7.70 -7.39
C ILE A 100 -2.72 -8.17 -6.03
N SER A 101 -2.81 -7.28 -5.06
CA SER A 101 -3.36 -7.58 -3.73
C SER A 101 -4.86 -7.96 -3.78
N SER A 102 -5.65 -7.33 -4.66
CA SER A 102 -7.08 -7.62 -4.78
C SER A 102 -7.34 -8.99 -5.41
N VAL A 103 -6.53 -9.36 -6.41
CA VAL A 103 -6.58 -10.69 -7.05
C VAL A 103 -6.16 -11.78 -6.06
N LEU A 104 -5.10 -11.57 -5.28
CA LEU A 104 -4.69 -12.53 -4.25
C LEU A 104 -5.77 -12.74 -3.18
N CYS A 105 -6.38 -11.65 -2.69
CA CYS A 105 -7.50 -11.73 -1.77
C CYS A 105 -8.70 -12.50 -2.37
N ALA A 106 -9.01 -12.29 -3.66
CA ALA A 106 -10.07 -13.03 -4.34
C ALA A 106 -9.77 -14.53 -4.44
N LEU A 107 -8.50 -14.91 -4.68
CA LEU A 107 -8.07 -16.30 -4.69
C LEU A 107 -8.24 -16.94 -3.31
N GLU A 108 -7.78 -16.28 -2.26
CA GLU A 108 -7.87 -16.79 -0.89
C GLU A 108 -9.32 -16.94 -0.42
N LEU A 109 -10.19 -15.98 -0.77
CA LEU A 109 -11.61 -16.06 -0.46
C LEU A 109 -12.29 -17.23 -1.19
N SER A 110 -11.88 -17.48 -2.44
CA SER A 110 -12.36 -18.64 -3.19
C SER A 110 -11.84 -19.96 -2.61
N ILE A 111 -10.59 -20.01 -2.14
CA ILE A 111 -10.00 -21.19 -1.50
C ILE A 111 -10.69 -21.47 -0.16
N SER A 112 -11.09 -20.43 0.56
CA SER A 112 -11.86 -20.55 1.79
C SER A 112 -13.27 -21.15 1.60
N GLY A 113 -13.72 -21.35 0.36
CA GLY A 113 -15.00 -21.99 0.04
C GLY A 113 -16.24 -21.12 0.31
N VAL A 114 -16.06 -19.84 0.65
CA VAL A 114 -17.16 -18.93 0.98
C VAL A 114 -17.91 -18.47 -0.28
N VAL A 115 -17.17 -18.20 -1.36
CA VAL A 115 -17.71 -17.66 -2.62
C VAL A 115 -16.94 -18.27 -3.81
N SER A 116 -17.59 -18.43 -4.96
CA SER A 116 -16.95 -18.98 -6.15
C SER A 116 -16.02 -17.97 -6.84
N LEU A 117 -14.85 -18.43 -7.27
CA LEU A 117 -13.86 -17.65 -8.02
C LEU A 117 -14.45 -16.81 -9.16
N GLY A 118 -15.35 -17.42 -9.93
CA GLY A 118 -15.96 -16.78 -11.12
C GLY A 118 -16.81 -15.55 -10.78
N THR A 119 -17.24 -15.40 -9.53
CA THR A 119 -17.97 -14.21 -9.07
C THR A 119 -17.07 -13.28 -8.26
N THR A 120 -16.20 -13.83 -7.42
CA THR A 120 -15.32 -13.05 -6.53
C THR A 120 -14.27 -12.27 -7.31
N LEU A 121 -13.62 -12.90 -8.29
CA LEU A 121 -12.52 -12.30 -9.03
C LEU A 121 -12.94 -11.04 -9.82
N PRO A 122 -13.99 -11.05 -10.65
CA PRO A 122 -14.41 -9.83 -11.34
C PRO A 122 -14.95 -8.77 -10.37
N ALA A 123 -15.64 -9.17 -9.30
CA ALA A 123 -16.16 -8.23 -8.32
C ALA A 123 -15.03 -7.50 -7.55
N MET A 124 -13.99 -8.22 -7.13
CA MET A 124 -12.85 -7.65 -6.43
C MET A 124 -11.95 -6.84 -7.36
N ALA A 125 -11.60 -7.36 -8.54
CA ALA A 125 -10.76 -6.63 -9.50
C ALA A 125 -11.40 -5.31 -9.93
N LEU A 126 -12.69 -5.29 -10.29
CA LEU A 126 -13.35 -4.07 -10.75
C LEU A 126 -13.49 -3.02 -9.64
N ALA A 127 -13.84 -3.44 -8.43
CA ALA A 127 -13.95 -2.53 -7.30
C ALA A 127 -12.59 -1.92 -6.93
N HIS A 128 -11.54 -2.74 -6.95
CA HIS A 128 -10.20 -2.31 -6.59
C HIS A 128 -9.54 -1.49 -7.69
N LEU A 129 -9.90 -1.68 -8.97
CA LEU A 129 -9.36 -0.89 -10.07
C LEU A 129 -9.63 0.61 -9.90
N ILE A 130 -10.82 0.96 -9.41
CA ILE A 130 -11.18 2.34 -9.09
C ILE A 130 -10.31 2.84 -7.93
N SER A 131 -10.19 2.07 -6.86
CA SER A 131 -9.39 2.46 -5.69
C SER A 131 -7.90 2.58 -6.01
N GLY A 132 -7.34 1.64 -6.78
CA GLY A 132 -5.94 1.64 -7.21
C GLY A 132 -5.63 2.81 -8.14
N THR A 133 -6.59 3.22 -8.96
CA THR A 133 -6.46 4.44 -9.77
C THR A 133 -6.38 5.68 -8.89
N ILE A 134 -7.26 5.80 -7.89
CA ILE A 134 -7.25 6.93 -6.93
C ILE A 134 -5.92 6.95 -6.16
N GLU A 135 -5.49 5.80 -5.64
CA GLU A 135 -4.23 5.65 -4.90
C GLU A 135 -3.01 6.03 -5.76
N GLY A 136 -3.00 5.61 -7.03
CA GLY A 136 -1.95 5.95 -7.98
C GLY A 136 -1.87 7.46 -8.26
N ILE A 137 -3.02 8.12 -8.43
CA ILE A 137 -3.08 9.58 -8.64
C ILE A 137 -2.61 10.33 -7.40
N VAL A 138 -3.06 9.92 -6.21
CA VAL A 138 -2.64 10.54 -4.94
C VAL A 138 -1.14 10.36 -4.73
N THR A 139 -0.62 9.16 -4.94
CA THR A 139 0.82 8.85 -4.80
C THR A 139 1.66 9.68 -5.76
N PHE A 140 1.28 9.73 -7.04
CA PHE A 140 1.94 10.56 -8.05
C PHE A 140 1.95 12.04 -7.65
N SER A 141 0.79 12.56 -7.24
CA SER A 141 0.62 13.98 -6.92
C SER A 141 1.43 14.37 -5.68
N LEU A 142 1.37 13.56 -4.62
CA LEU A 142 2.10 13.80 -3.38
C LEU A 142 3.61 13.78 -3.61
N LEU A 143 4.12 12.77 -4.32
CA LEU A 143 5.56 12.67 -4.61
C LEU A 143 6.04 13.79 -5.53
N SER A 144 5.23 14.17 -6.53
CA SER A 144 5.53 15.31 -7.42
C SER A 144 5.55 16.64 -6.64
N PHE A 145 4.61 16.82 -5.72
CA PHE A 145 4.56 18.01 -4.87
C PHE A 145 5.76 18.10 -3.93
N LEU A 146 6.13 17.00 -3.27
CA LEU A 146 7.26 16.97 -2.35
C LEU A 146 8.60 17.26 -3.03
N ILE A 147 8.82 16.70 -4.23
CA ILE A 147 10.03 16.97 -5.00
C ILE A 147 10.13 18.45 -5.39
N ARG A 148 9.00 19.14 -5.61
CA ARG A 148 8.96 20.55 -6.03
C ARG A 148 8.96 21.53 -4.86
N GLY A 149 8.20 21.22 -3.79
CA GLY A 149 7.92 22.15 -2.70
C GLY A 149 8.85 22.04 -1.50
N ALA A 150 9.51 20.89 -1.31
CA ALA A 150 10.44 20.69 -0.19
C ALA A 150 11.54 19.66 -0.55
N PRO A 151 12.40 19.92 -1.56
CA PRO A 151 13.48 19.01 -1.94
C PRO A 151 14.50 18.77 -0.82
N GLU A 152 14.49 19.64 0.20
CA GLU A 152 15.38 19.65 1.37
C GLU A 152 15.03 18.52 2.35
N ILE A 153 13.74 18.17 2.49
CA ILE A 153 13.27 17.01 3.27
C ILE A 153 13.79 15.71 2.63
N LEU A 154 13.90 15.68 1.30
CA LEU A 154 14.42 14.54 0.55
C LEU A 154 15.95 14.45 0.61
N LYS A 155 16.65 15.58 0.77
CA LYS A 155 18.13 15.63 0.85
C LYS A 155 18.69 15.48 2.26
N GLY A 156 17.92 15.79 3.31
CA GLY A 156 18.35 15.60 4.69
C GLY A 156 19.53 16.47 5.09
N GLU A 157 19.60 17.71 4.61
CA GLU A 157 20.59 18.66 5.11
C GLU A 157 20.06 19.28 6.41
N LYS A 158 20.92 19.28 7.44
CA LYS A 158 20.62 19.72 8.80
C LYS A 158 20.10 21.16 8.80
N ILE A 159 19.01 21.38 9.53
CA ILE A 159 18.79 22.65 10.26
C ILE A 159 19.49 22.51 11.61
#